data_AF-A0A538BF33-F1
#
_entry.id   AF-A0A538BF33-F1
#
_cell.length_a   1.000
_cell.length_b   1.000
_cell.length_c   1.000
_cell.angle_alpha   90.00
_cell.angle_beta   90.00
_cell.angle_gamma   90.00
#
_symmetry.space_group_name_H-M   'P 1'
#
loop_
_entity.id
_entity.type
_entity.pdbx_description
1 polymer ?
#
loop_
_entity_poly.entity_id
_entity_poly.type
_entity_poly.pdbx_seq_one_letter_code
_entity_poly.pdbx_strand_id
1 'polypeptide(L)'
;MPSIDEQLRTRMREAAPRPAGADDLVEHLGARKRRRAALRRVSSTGLVAIVLLASVGTFFALGRAFRTSPVPAVTPTPPIENLGLDFAICRVTSMPITVAGVSGNAYVFTRAIDGCPQPGEGARFLAADLNGDGVVETPPVKLDGCFPPVGCETFAAPDVNGDGTTEIAISNAGADGYGVWLFAVTSSPPAVEPITVVDPQRLG
;
A
#
# COMPACT_ATOMS: atom_id res chain seq x y z
N MET A 1 19.04 97.97 4.23
CA MET A 1 18.62 96.69 3.60
C MET A 1 19.80 96.14 2.83
N PRO A 2 20.17 94.85 3.00
CA PRO A 2 21.28 94.26 2.24
C PRO A 2 20.94 94.24 0.74
N SER A 3 21.95 94.40 -0.12
CA SER A 3 21.79 94.41 -1.58
C SER A 3 21.40 93.03 -2.11
N ILE A 4 20.73 93.00 -3.27
CA ILE A 4 20.26 91.77 -3.92
C ILE A 4 21.43 90.80 -4.19
N ASP A 5 22.62 91.31 -4.48
CA ASP A 5 23.84 90.51 -4.66
C ASP A 5 24.20 89.69 -3.43
N GLU A 6 24.01 90.25 -2.22
CA GLU A 6 24.37 89.56 -1.00
C GLU A 6 23.35 88.47 -0.63
N GLN A 7 22.08 88.68 -0.99
CA GLN A 7 21.06 87.63 -0.87
C GLN A 7 21.31 86.48 -1.85
N LEU A 8 21.73 86.78 -3.09
CA LEU A 8 22.07 85.77 -4.08
C LEU A 8 23.30 84.97 -3.68
N ARG A 9 24.35 85.63 -3.18
CA ARG A 9 25.54 84.96 -2.64
C ARG A 9 25.22 84.02 -1.47
N THR A 10 24.34 84.45 -0.58
CA THR A 10 23.94 83.66 0.58
C THR A 10 23.16 82.43 0.15
N ARG A 11 22.19 82.59 -0.76
CA ARG A 11 21.41 81.45 -1.30
C ARG A 11 22.26 80.47 -2.11
N MET A 12 23.23 80.96 -2.87
CA MET A 12 24.15 80.07 -3.61
C MET A 12 25.07 79.28 -2.67
N ARG A 13 25.51 79.88 -1.55
CA ARG A 13 26.29 79.17 -0.53
C ARG A 13 25.45 78.13 0.23
N GLU A 14 24.18 78.43 0.52
CA GLU A 14 23.27 77.48 1.19
C GLU A 14 22.81 76.33 0.27
N ALA A 15 22.66 76.58 -1.03
CA ALA A 15 22.21 75.58 -2.00
C ALA A 15 23.34 74.70 -2.57
N ALA A 16 24.61 74.99 -2.25
CA ALA A 16 25.73 74.17 -2.69
C ALA A 16 25.70 72.80 -2.00
N PRO A 17 25.62 71.67 -2.75
CA PRO A 17 25.67 70.35 -2.15
C PRO A 17 27.02 70.16 -1.44
N ARG A 18 26.99 69.74 -0.17
CA ARG A 18 28.21 69.31 0.52
C ARG A 18 28.74 68.06 -0.19
N PRO A 19 30.05 67.96 -0.49
CA PRO A 19 30.61 66.72 -1.00
C PRO A 19 30.40 65.64 0.05
N ALA A 20 29.54 64.66 -0.25
CA ALA A 20 29.44 63.46 0.56
C ALA A 20 30.81 62.76 0.50
N GLY A 21 31.46 62.60 1.64
CA GLY A 21 32.75 61.93 1.74
C GLY A 21 32.65 60.53 1.15
N ALA A 22 33.54 60.22 0.20
CA ALA A 22 33.57 58.93 -0.48
C ALA A 22 33.73 57.73 0.48
N ASP A 23 34.18 57.99 1.71
CA ASP A 23 34.43 56.98 2.73
C ASP A 23 33.15 56.29 3.23
N ASP A 24 32.03 57.02 3.34
CA ASP A 24 30.80 56.48 3.94
C ASP A 24 30.04 55.51 2.99
N LEU A 25 30.12 55.76 1.68
CA LEU A 25 29.52 54.90 0.65
C LEU A 25 30.28 53.59 0.43
N VAL A 26 31.62 53.62 0.56
CA VAL A 26 32.47 52.44 0.41
C VAL A 26 32.34 51.51 1.62
N GLU A 27 32.20 52.06 2.82
CA GLU A 27 32.02 51.30 4.05
C GLU A 27 30.65 50.59 4.09
N HIS A 28 29.58 51.29 3.69
CA HIS A 28 28.24 50.72 3.57
C HIS A 28 28.11 49.62 2.50
N LEU A 29 28.84 49.74 1.38
CA LEU A 29 28.87 48.70 0.34
C LEU A 29 29.75 47.49 0.73
N GLY A 30 30.81 47.71 1.53
CA GLY A 30 31.65 46.65 2.08
C GLY A 30 30.90 45.71 3.04
N ALA A 31 30.07 46.27 3.92
CA ALA A 31 29.27 45.50 4.89
C ALA A 31 28.24 44.58 4.20
N ARG A 32 27.61 45.07 3.11
CA ARG A 32 26.58 44.32 2.37
C ARG A 32 27.18 43.17 1.54
N LYS A 33 28.41 43.32 1.02
CA LYS A 33 29.13 42.29 0.28
C LYS A 33 29.68 41.18 1.19
N ARG A 34 30.11 41.51 2.41
CA ARG A 34 30.56 40.53 3.42
C ARG A 34 29.42 39.61 3.91
N ARG A 35 28.20 40.13 4.09
CA ARG A 35 27.03 39.32 4.48
C ARG A 35 26.64 38.28 3.41
N ARG A 36 26.77 38.60 2.12
CA ARG A 36 26.48 37.65 1.03
C ARG A 36 27.56 36.58 0.84
N ALA A 37 28.81 36.86 1.23
CA ALA A 37 29.89 35.88 1.21
C ALA A 37 29.78 34.85 2.35
N ALA A 38 29.24 35.24 3.51
CA ALA A 38 29.03 34.34 4.65
C ALA A 38 27.94 33.28 4.36
N LEU A 39 26.87 33.64 3.64
CA LEU A 39 25.80 32.70 3.27
C LEU A 39 26.21 31.70 2.17
N ARG A 40 27.23 32.00 1.37
CA ARG A 40 27.78 31.07 0.35
C ARG A 40 28.80 30.08 0.91
N ARG A 41 29.09 30.15 2.21
CA ARG A 41 30.03 29.24 2.90
C ARG A 41 29.30 28.23 3.79
N VAL A 42 28.06 27.88 3.44
CA VAL A 42 27.51 26.57 3.83
C VAL A 42 28.17 25.56 2.90
N SER A 43 29.30 25.02 3.34
CA SER A 43 30.00 23.98 2.58
C SER A 43 29.06 22.80 2.37
N SER A 44 29.09 22.22 1.18
CA SER A 44 28.31 21.04 0.79
C SER A 44 28.43 19.90 1.82
N THR A 45 29.60 19.81 2.48
CA THR A 45 29.89 18.91 3.60
C THR A 45 29.00 19.11 4.83
N GLY A 46 28.67 20.35 5.20
CA GLY A 46 27.78 20.63 6.33
C GLY A 46 26.35 20.20 6.05
N LEU A 47 25.87 20.42 4.83
CA LEU A 47 24.53 20.04 4.42
C LEU A 47 24.38 18.51 4.36
N VAL A 48 25.38 17.81 3.81
CA VAL A 48 25.41 16.33 3.79
C VAL A 48 25.40 15.74 5.21
N ALA A 49 26.19 16.30 6.14
CA ALA A 49 26.23 15.82 7.51
C ALA A 49 24.87 15.97 8.23
N ILE A 50 24.17 17.09 8.02
CA ILE A 50 22.84 17.32 8.61
C ILE A 50 21.82 16.32 8.04
N VAL A 51 21.82 16.09 6.73
CA VAL A 51 20.91 15.14 6.09
C VAL A 51 21.16 13.70 6.58
N LEU A 52 22.42 13.29 6.71
CA LEU A 52 22.77 11.97 7.24
C LEU A 52 22.34 11.81 8.70
N LEU A 53 22.60 12.81 9.56
CA LEU A 53 22.18 12.76 10.97
C LEU A 53 20.65 12.75 11.13
N ALA A 54 19.93 13.53 10.32
CA ALA A 54 18.47 13.51 10.30
C ALA A 54 17.95 12.14 9.86
N SER A 55 18.52 11.56 8.80
CA SER A 55 18.09 10.25 8.27
C SER A 55 18.31 9.13 9.29
N VAL A 56 19.49 9.08 9.94
CA VAL A 56 19.80 8.09 10.97
C VAL A 56 18.89 8.28 12.19
N GLY A 57 18.64 9.52 12.61
CA GLY A 57 17.73 9.82 13.72
C GLY A 57 16.29 9.39 13.44
N THR A 58 15.77 9.69 12.24
CA THR A 58 14.45 9.26 11.79
C THR A 58 14.37 7.74 11.74
N PHE A 59 15.36 7.04 11.18
CA PHE A 59 15.40 5.59 11.13
C PHE A 59 15.40 4.94 12.52
N PHE A 60 16.19 5.47 13.46
CA PHE A 60 16.22 4.98 14.84
C PHE A 60 14.90 5.25 15.58
N ALA A 61 14.30 6.42 15.38
CA ALA A 61 13.01 6.79 15.97
C ALA A 61 11.88 5.89 15.44
N LEU A 62 11.80 5.68 14.12
CA LEU A 62 10.84 4.77 13.51
C LEU A 62 11.09 3.34 13.98
N GLY A 63 12.33 2.85 13.95
CA GLY A 63 12.67 1.50 14.40
C GLY A 63 12.28 1.23 15.85
N ARG A 64 12.37 2.24 16.73
CA ARG A 64 11.91 2.12 18.12
C ARG A 64 10.39 2.13 18.25
N ALA A 65 9.70 2.96 17.47
CA ALA A 65 8.24 3.00 17.43
C ALA A 65 7.63 1.69 16.86
N PHE A 66 8.26 1.09 15.85
CA PHE A 66 7.80 -0.17 15.26
C PHE A 66 8.13 -1.41 16.12
N ARG A 67 9.19 -1.37 16.94
CA ARG A 67 9.47 -2.45 17.92
C ARG A 67 8.46 -2.52 19.07
N THR A 68 7.72 -1.43 19.32
CA THR A 68 6.70 -1.35 20.37
C THR A 68 5.28 -1.52 19.88
N SER A 69 5.07 -1.82 18.59
CA SER A 69 3.75 -2.27 18.17
C SER A 69 3.52 -3.62 18.85
N PRO A 70 2.52 -3.76 19.75
CA PRO A 70 2.11 -5.09 20.16
C PRO A 70 1.75 -5.81 18.86
N VAL A 71 2.46 -6.89 18.54
CA VAL A 71 1.95 -7.87 17.58
C VAL A 71 0.56 -8.17 18.10
N PRO A 72 -0.52 -7.87 17.33
CA PRO A 72 -1.85 -8.24 17.76
C PRO A 72 -1.76 -9.69 18.16
N ALA A 73 -2.06 -10.01 19.42
CA ALA A 73 -2.18 -11.39 19.82
C ALA A 73 -3.12 -11.99 18.79
N VAL A 74 -2.60 -12.91 17.97
CA VAL A 74 -3.44 -13.74 17.12
C VAL A 74 -4.15 -14.60 18.14
N THR A 75 -5.28 -14.10 18.65
CA THR A 75 -6.26 -14.93 19.30
C THR A 75 -6.45 -16.07 18.30
N PRO A 76 -6.10 -17.32 18.65
CA PRO A 76 -6.34 -18.42 17.74
C PRO A 76 -7.81 -18.32 17.38
N THR A 77 -8.08 -18.02 16.11
CA THR A 77 -9.44 -18.04 15.60
C THR A 77 -10.00 -19.38 16.04
N PRO A 78 -11.11 -19.41 16.80
CA PRO A 78 -11.72 -20.69 17.12
C PRO A 78 -11.87 -21.44 15.79
N PRO A 79 -11.47 -22.72 15.70
CA PRO A 79 -11.64 -23.48 14.48
C PRO A 79 -13.10 -23.30 14.07
N ILE A 80 -13.32 -22.70 12.90
CA ILE A 80 -14.66 -22.50 12.40
C ILE A 80 -15.31 -23.87 12.34
N GLU A 81 -16.53 -23.89 12.89
CA GLU A 81 -17.62 -24.82 12.62
C GLU A 81 -17.30 -25.76 11.45
N ASN A 82 -17.22 -27.06 11.78
CA ASN A 82 -16.94 -28.13 10.82
C ASN A 82 -17.84 -27.96 9.59
N LEU A 83 -17.25 -27.63 8.43
CA LEU A 83 -17.91 -27.58 7.12
C LEU A 83 -18.35 -28.98 6.64
N GLY A 84 -18.62 -29.91 7.57
CA GLY A 84 -18.81 -31.34 7.30
C GLY A 84 -17.56 -32.07 6.78
N LEU A 85 -16.38 -31.47 6.87
CA LEU A 85 -15.11 -32.07 6.45
C LEU A 85 -14.57 -33.07 7.49
N ASP A 86 -13.86 -34.09 7.02
CA ASP A 86 -13.25 -35.14 7.85
C ASP A 86 -11.88 -34.76 8.43
N PHE A 87 -11.45 -33.50 8.25
CA PHE A 87 -10.20 -32.96 8.74
C PHE A 87 -10.37 -31.54 9.28
N ALA A 88 -9.48 -31.15 10.19
CA ALA A 88 -9.45 -29.80 10.73
C ALA A 88 -8.98 -28.77 9.68
N ILE A 89 -9.59 -27.58 9.71
CA ILE A 89 -9.30 -26.48 8.78
C ILE A 89 -8.93 -25.20 9.52
N CYS A 90 -8.20 -24.33 8.83
CA CYS A 90 -7.74 -23.03 9.31
C CYS A 90 -7.91 -21.97 8.21
N ARG A 91 -7.87 -20.69 8.59
CA ARG A 91 -7.79 -19.54 7.66
C ARG A 91 -8.88 -19.61 6.59
N VAL A 92 -10.12 -19.74 7.03
CA VAL A 92 -11.28 -19.82 6.14
C VAL A 92 -11.61 -18.41 5.66
N THR A 93 -11.66 -18.25 4.34
CA THR A 93 -12.29 -17.12 3.66
C THR A 93 -13.53 -17.64 2.96
N SER A 94 -14.61 -16.86 2.98
CA SER A 94 -15.87 -17.26 2.38
C SER A 94 -16.45 -16.15 1.51
N MET A 95 -17.29 -16.56 0.56
CA MET A 95 -18.04 -15.68 -0.32
C MET A 95 -19.41 -16.31 -0.61
N PRO A 96 -20.51 -15.56 -0.52
CA PRO A 96 -21.81 -16.06 -0.94
C PRO A 96 -21.80 -16.43 -2.42
N ILE A 97 -22.45 -17.53 -2.76
CA ILE A 97 -22.68 -17.98 -4.14
C ILE A 97 -24.17 -18.21 -4.34
N THR A 98 -24.61 -18.16 -5.60
CA THR A 98 -25.95 -18.61 -5.99
C THR A 98 -25.83 -19.82 -6.89
N VAL A 99 -26.63 -20.86 -6.64
CA VAL A 99 -26.65 -22.09 -7.42
C VAL A 99 -28.08 -22.35 -7.85
N ALA A 100 -28.40 -22.10 -9.12
CA ALA A 100 -29.76 -22.19 -9.65
C ALA A 100 -30.82 -21.49 -8.77
N GLY A 101 -30.49 -20.31 -8.24
CA GLY A 101 -31.36 -19.52 -7.35
C GLY A 101 -31.34 -19.91 -5.86
N VAL A 102 -30.59 -20.94 -5.48
CA VAL A 102 -30.34 -21.30 -4.08
C VAL A 102 -29.11 -20.55 -3.57
N SER A 103 -29.20 -19.97 -2.37
CA SER A 103 -28.07 -19.30 -1.73
C SER A 103 -27.16 -20.33 -1.07
N GLY A 104 -25.86 -20.22 -1.31
CA GLY A 104 -24.81 -21.03 -0.69
C GLY A 104 -23.58 -20.20 -0.36
N ASN A 105 -22.48 -20.87 -0.02
CA ASN A 105 -21.19 -20.23 0.24
C ASN A 105 -20.04 -21.03 -0.37
N ALA A 106 -19.11 -20.34 -1.03
CA ALA A 106 -17.80 -20.87 -1.39
C ALA A 106 -16.80 -20.57 -0.27
N TYR A 107 -15.88 -21.51 -0.02
CA TYR A 107 -14.87 -21.41 1.01
C TYR A 107 -13.48 -21.70 0.45
N VAL A 108 -12.51 -20.84 0.77
CA VAL A 108 -11.09 -21.18 0.66
C VAL A 108 -10.50 -21.32 2.05
N PHE A 109 -9.85 -22.45 2.31
CA PHE A 109 -9.29 -22.78 3.62
C PHE A 109 -7.94 -23.49 3.51
N THR A 110 -7.19 -23.51 4.61
CA THR A 110 -5.96 -24.31 4.77
C THR A 110 -6.27 -25.55 5.58
N ARG A 111 -5.86 -26.73 5.10
CA ARG A 111 -5.96 -27.97 5.88
C ARG A 111 -4.95 -27.95 7.03
N ALA A 112 -5.40 -28.26 8.24
CA ALA A 112 -4.54 -28.51 9.38
C ALA A 112 -4.07 -29.97 9.38
N ILE A 113 -2.79 -30.19 9.69
CA ILE A 113 -2.22 -31.53 9.86
C ILE A 113 -1.84 -31.67 11.33
N ASP A 114 -0.82 -30.92 11.76
CA ASP A 114 -0.36 -30.84 13.16
C ASP A 114 -0.58 -29.43 13.73
N GLY A 115 -1.79 -28.91 13.54
CA GLY A 115 -2.17 -27.53 13.85
C GLY A 115 -2.20 -26.61 12.62
N CYS A 116 -2.53 -25.34 12.84
CA CYS A 116 -2.62 -24.36 11.76
C CYS A 116 -1.23 -23.95 11.26
N PRO A 117 -0.93 -24.09 9.95
CA PRO A 117 0.32 -23.60 9.38
C PRO A 117 0.49 -22.09 9.56
N GLN A 118 1.75 -21.61 9.44
CA GLN A 118 2.04 -20.18 9.45
C GLN A 118 1.36 -19.47 8.25
N PRO A 119 1.13 -18.15 8.32
CA PRO A 119 0.57 -17.41 7.20
C PRO A 119 1.40 -17.60 5.93
N GLY A 120 0.74 -17.94 4.82
CA GLY A 120 1.39 -18.26 3.54
C GLY A 120 1.92 -19.69 3.42
N GLU A 121 1.93 -20.49 4.49
CA GLU A 121 2.26 -21.92 4.44
C GLU A 121 1.01 -22.80 4.35
N GLY A 122 1.22 -24.06 3.97
CA GLY A 122 0.17 -25.08 3.89
C GLY A 122 -0.59 -25.13 2.57
N ALA A 123 -1.24 -26.27 2.30
CA ALA A 123 -2.07 -26.44 1.12
C ALA A 123 -3.43 -25.73 1.30
N ARG A 124 -3.81 -24.96 0.28
CA ARG A 124 -5.12 -24.29 0.20
C ARG A 124 -6.08 -25.13 -0.60
N PHE A 125 -7.35 -25.10 -0.20
CA PHE A 125 -8.42 -25.85 -0.85
C PHE A 125 -9.63 -24.95 -1.06
N LEU A 126 -10.36 -25.21 -2.13
CA LEU A 126 -11.66 -24.63 -2.45
C LEU A 126 -12.75 -25.69 -2.31
N ALA A 127 -13.83 -25.38 -1.62
CA ALA A 127 -15.06 -26.17 -1.60
C ALA A 127 -16.27 -25.23 -1.47
N ALA A 128 -17.48 -25.73 -1.75
CA ALA A 128 -18.71 -24.97 -1.69
C ALA A 128 -19.82 -25.74 -0.95
N ASP A 129 -20.53 -24.99 -0.11
CA ASP A 129 -21.86 -25.29 0.43
C ASP A 129 -22.87 -24.73 -0.58
N LEU A 130 -23.57 -25.63 -1.26
CA LEU A 130 -24.47 -25.33 -2.35
C LEU A 130 -25.90 -25.03 -1.87
N ASN A 131 -26.23 -25.40 -0.63
CA ASN A 131 -27.61 -25.37 -0.12
C ASN A 131 -27.81 -24.41 1.08
N GLY A 132 -26.72 -23.91 1.67
CA GLY A 132 -26.70 -22.96 2.78
C GLY A 132 -26.83 -23.58 4.17
N ASP A 133 -26.62 -24.90 4.33
CA ASP A 133 -26.72 -25.60 5.61
C ASP A 133 -25.41 -25.59 6.43
N GLY A 134 -24.35 -25.00 5.90
CA GLY A 134 -23.03 -24.93 6.54
C GLY A 134 -22.16 -26.16 6.33
N VAL A 135 -22.59 -27.13 5.51
CA VAL A 135 -21.82 -28.30 5.10
C VAL A 135 -21.46 -28.19 3.62
N VAL A 136 -20.21 -28.48 3.26
CA VAL A 136 -19.81 -28.47 1.84
C VAL A 136 -20.21 -29.77 1.16
N GLU A 137 -20.91 -29.69 0.03
CA GLU A 137 -21.26 -30.86 -0.79
C GLU A 137 -20.23 -31.16 -1.87
N THR A 138 -19.41 -30.15 -2.23
CA THR A 138 -18.39 -30.34 -3.26
C THR A 138 -17.11 -30.94 -2.67
N PRO A 139 -16.44 -31.87 -3.35
CA PRO A 139 -15.11 -32.33 -2.96
C PRO A 139 -14.10 -31.17 -2.90
N PRO A 140 -13.27 -31.06 -1.84
CA PRO A 140 -12.25 -30.03 -1.76
C PRO A 140 -11.22 -30.13 -2.89
N VAL A 141 -11.08 -29.05 -3.66
CA VAL A 141 -10.10 -28.94 -4.75
C VAL A 141 -8.87 -28.22 -4.24
N LYS A 142 -7.70 -28.84 -4.38
CA LYS A 142 -6.43 -28.21 -4.01
C LYS A 142 -6.12 -27.06 -4.97
N LEU A 143 -5.80 -25.90 -4.41
CA LEU A 143 -5.32 -24.74 -5.14
C LEU A 143 -3.79 -24.78 -5.17
N ASP A 144 -3.22 -24.86 -6.37
CA ASP A 144 -1.78 -24.72 -6.58
C ASP A 144 -1.42 -23.24 -6.78
N GLY A 145 -0.13 -22.87 -6.87
CA GLY A 145 0.29 -21.49 -7.22
C GLY A 145 -0.14 -20.36 -6.27
N CYS A 146 -0.57 -20.65 -5.04
CA CYS A 146 -0.91 -19.65 -4.04
C CYS A 146 0.37 -19.02 -3.45
N PHE A 147 0.58 -17.71 -3.66
CA PHE A 147 1.80 -17.03 -3.21
C PHE A 147 1.68 -16.46 -1.78
N PRO A 148 2.67 -16.67 -0.90
CA PRO A 148 2.74 -16.03 0.43
C PRO A 148 2.85 -14.50 0.34
N PRO A 149 2.41 -13.73 1.37
CA PRO A 149 1.89 -14.18 2.66
C PRO A 149 0.36 -14.38 2.70
N VAL A 150 -0.37 -13.81 1.73
CA VAL A 150 -1.85 -13.83 1.68
C VAL A 150 -2.36 -15.21 1.18
N GLY A 151 -1.70 -15.77 0.17
CA GLY A 151 -2.10 -17.01 -0.48
C GLY A 151 -3.34 -16.83 -1.36
N CYS A 152 -4.00 -17.93 -1.70
CA CYS A 152 -5.27 -17.88 -2.41
C CYS A 152 -6.42 -17.54 -1.46
N GLU A 153 -7.34 -16.70 -1.93
CA GLU A 153 -8.54 -16.26 -1.21
C GLU A 153 -9.74 -16.09 -2.15
N THR A 154 -10.95 -16.27 -1.60
CA THR A 154 -12.20 -15.99 -2.35
C THR A 154 -12.29 -14.50 -2.68
N PHE A 155 -12.37 -14.17 -3.98
CA PHE A 155 -12.35 -12.79 -4.45
C PHE A 155 -13.73 -12.29 -4.87
N ALA A 156 -14.42 -13.05 -5.74
CA ALA A 156 -15.73 -12.68 -6.24
C ALA A 156 -16.52 -13.94 -6.64
N ALA A 157 -17.82 -13.75 -6.81
CA ALA A 157 -18.74 -14.79 -7.21
C ALA A 157 -19.65 -14.25 -8.35
N PRO A 158 -19.14 -14.09 -9.58
CA PRO A 158 -19.95 -13.66 -10.72
C PRO A 158 -20.68 -14.82 -11.42
N ASP A 159 -21.88 -14.59 -11.91
CA ASP A 159 -22.51 -15.44 -12.95
C ASP A 159 -22.08 -14.89 -14.32
N VAL A 160 -20.93 -15.34 -14.80
CA VAL A 160 -20.28 -14.89 -16.04
C VAL A 160 -20.98 -15.45 -17.27
N ASN A 161 -21.51 -16.67 -17.18
CA ASN A 161 -22.10 -17.37 -18.31
C ASN A 161 -23.63 -17.15 -18.43
N GLY A 162 -24.28 -16.61 -17.40
CA GLY A 162 -25.71 -16.28 -17.36
C GLY A 162 -26.64 -17.48 -17.11
N ASP A 163 -26.14 -18.58 -16.56
CA ASP A 163 -26.91 -19.81 -16.31
C ASP A 163 -27.66 -19.82 -14.96
N GLY A 164 -27.51 -18.75 -14.17
CA GLY A 164 -28.12 -18.62 -12.85
C GLY A 164 -27.36 -19.34 -11.74
N THR A 165 -26.21 -19.94 -12.06
CA THR A 165 -25.21 -20.44 -11.13
C THR A 165 -23.98 -19.54 -11.20
N THR A 166 -23.46 -19.22 -10.04
CA THR A 166 -22.33 -18.33 -9.90
C THR A 166 -21.02 -19.10 -10.07
N GLU A 167 -20.11 -18.58 -10.90
CA GLU A 167 -18.70 -18.98 -10.89
C GLU A 167 -17.96 -18.42 -9.68
N ILE A 168 -16.90 -19.09 -9.26
CA ILE A 168 -16.04 -18.66 -8.16
C ILE A 168 -14.75 -18.08 -8.72
N ALA A 169 -14.49 -16.81 -8.40
CA ALA A 169 -13.23 -16.15 -8.68
C ALA A 169 -12.32 -16.21 -7.45
N ILE A 170 -11.14 -16.81 -7.62
CA ILE A 170 -10.10 -16.92 -6.60
C ILE A 170 -8.94 -15.99 -6.99
N SER A 171 -8.56 -15.10 -6.08
CA SER A 171 -7.33 -14.33 -6.20
C SER A 171 -6.16 -15.25 -5.90
N ASN A 172 -5.15 -15.26 -6.78
CA ASN A 172 -3.87 -15.93 -6.54
C ASN A 172 -2.72 -14.93 -6.38
N ALA A 173 -3.04 -13.71 -5.90
CA ALA A 173 -2.13 -12.59 -5.81
C ALA A 173 -0.77 -12.95 -5.19
N GLY A 174 0.31 -12.48 -5.83
CA GLY A 174 1.68 -12.62 -5.36
C GLY A 174 2.37 -11.26 -5.27
N ALA A 175 3.66 -11.26 -4.89
CA ALA A 175 4.43 -10.03 -4.68
C ALA A 175 4.49 -9.11 -5.92
N ASP A 176 4.43 -9.69 -7.12
CA ASP A 176 4.68 -8.98 -8.39
C ASP A 176 3.45 -8.92 -9.32
N GLY A 177 2.26 -9.33 -8.86
CA GLY A 177 1.06 -9.27 -9.70
C GLY A 177 -0.21 -9.84 -9.08
N TYR A 178 -1.34 -9.52 -9.71
CA TYR A 178 -2.66 -10.07 -9.42
C TYR A 178 -3.08 -10.99 -10.55
N GLY A 179 -3.41 -12.23 -10.22
CA GLY A 179 -4.13 -13.13 -11.10
C GLY A 179 -5.46 -13.54 -10.47
N VAL A 180 -6.36 -14.03 -11.32
CA VAL A 180 -7.66 -14.54 -10.91
C VAL A 180 -7.85 -15.88 -11.61
N TRP A 181 -8.22 -16.90 -10.85
CA TRP A 181 -8.71 -18.16 -11.38
C TRP A 181 -10.22 -18.24 -11.25
N LEU A 182 -10.88 -18.73 -12.30
CA LEU A 182 -12.31 -18.94 -12.31
C LEU A 182 -12.59 -20.44 -12.18
N PHE A 183 -13.61 -20.75 -11.39
CA PHE A 183 -14.10 -22.11 -11.20
C PHE A 183 -15.60 -22.15 -11.46
N ALA A 184 -16.05 -23.17 -12.19
CA ALA A 184 -17.47 -23.47 -12.36
C ALA A 184 -17.97 -24.28 -11.16
N VAL A 185 -19.24 -24.08 -10.81
CA VAL A 185 -19.92 -24.83 -9.75
C VAL A 185 -21.03 -25.65 -10.38
N THR A 186 -21.07 -26.94 -10.06
CA THR A 186 -22.14 -27.85 -10.49
C THR A 186 -22.80 -28.47 -9.25
N SER A 187 -24.10 -28.73 -9.33
CA SER A 187 -24.88 -29.34 -8.23
C SER A 187 -25.26 -30.79 -8.47
N SER A 188 -25.03 -31.32 -9.67
CA SER A 188 -25.39 -32.69 -10.05
C SER A 188 -24.43 -33.29 -11.09
N PRO A 189 -23.34 -33.97 -10.67
CA PRO A 189 -22.92 -34.13 -9.28
C PRO A 189 -22.35 -32.81 -8.70
N PRO A 190 -22.39 -32.61 -7.37
CA PRO A 190 -21.73 -31.49 -6.71
C PRO A 190 -20.23 -31.43 -7.01
N ALA A 191 -19.77 -30.38 -7.68
CA ALA A 191 -18.35 -30.17 -7.93
C ALA A 191 -17.99 -28.70 -8.08
N VAL A 192 -16.70 -28.42 -7.88
CA VAL A 192 -16.06 -27.17 -8.27
C VAL A 192 -14.93 -27.52 -9.24
N GLU A 193 -14.91 -26.93 -10.42
CA GLU A 193 -13.94 -27.29 -11.46
C GLU A 193 -13.27 -26.05 -12.08
N PRO A 194 -11.94 -26.06 -12.33
CA PRO A 194 -11.28 -24.94 -12.98
C PRO A 194 -11.84 -24.68 -14.37
N ILE A 195 -12.20 -23.42 -14.64
CA ILE A 195 -12.55 -23.00 -16.00
C ILE A 195 -11.25 -22.77 -16.75
N THR A 196 -11.01 -23.60 -17.76
CA THR A 196 -9.90 -23.40 -18.68
C THR A 196 -10.38 -22.55 -19.85
N VAL A 197 -9.69 -21.43 -20.10
CA VAL A 197 -9.91 -20.67 -21.33
C VAL A 197 -9.25 -21.45 -22.46
N VAL A 198 -10.05 -21.99 -23.38
CA VAL A 198 -9.52 -22.53 -24.64
C VAL A 198 -8.94 -21.34 -25.41
N ASP A 199 -7.64 -21.38 -25.74
CA ASP A 199 -7.03 -20.36 -26.59
C ASP A 199 -7.82 -20.27 -27.91
N PRO A 200 -8.54 -19.15 -28.16
CA PRO A 200 -9.33 -19.02 -29.37
C PRO A 200 -8.43 -18.93 -30.62
N GLN A 201 -7.13 -18.67 -30.46
CA GLN A 201 -6.19 -18.50 -31.56
C GLN A 201 -5.41 -19.77 -31.92
N ARG A 202 -5.47 -20.84 -31.10
CA ARG A 202 -4.65 -22.06 -31.26
C ARG A 202 -3.18 -21.75 -31.61
N LEU A 203 -2.60 -20.74 -30.98
CA LEU A 203 -1.18 -20.43 -31.17
C LEU A 203 -0.37 -21.28 -30.19
N GLY A 204 -0.39 -22.60 -30.43
CA GLY A 204 0.46 -23.60 -29.78
C GLY A 204 1.47 -24.17 -30.77
#